data_AF-A0A7V9ZH76-F1
#
_entry.id   AF-A0A7V9ZH76-F1
#
_cell.length_a   1.000
_cell.length_b   1.000
_cell.length_c   1.000
_cell.angle_alpha   90.00
_cell.angle_beta   90.00
_cell.angle_gamma   90.00
#
_symmetry.space_group_name_H-M   'P 1'
#
loop_
_entity.id
_entity.type
_entity.pdbx_description
1 polymer ?
#
loop_
_entity_poly.entity_id
_entity_poly.type
_entity_poly.pdbx_seq_one_letter_code
_entity_poly.pdbx_strand_id
1 'polypeptide(L)' 'MQSAAPDEVWGRLAPNEQGLVPAIVQDASSGAVLMLAWMDAEALRRTMSSRQATYWSRS' A
#
# COMPACT_ATOMS: atom_id res chain seq x y z
N MET A 1 -15.60 -10.05 9.14
CA MET A 1 -14.26 -9.43 9.16
C MET A 1 -14.46 -7.95 8.89
N GLN A 2 -14.28 -7.07 9.88
CA GLN A 2 -14.46 -5.63 9.67
C GLN A 2 -13.23 -5.11 8.93
N SER A 3 -13.41 -4.51 7.75
CA SER A 3 -12.30 -3.85 7.04
C SER A 3 -11.99 -2.53 7.73
N ALA A 4 -10.73 -2.33 8.13
CA ALA A 4 -10.24 -1.08 8.69
C ALA A 4 -10.33 0.05 7.65
N ALA A 5 -10.60 1.28 8.10
CA ALA A 5 -10.58 2.45 7.23
C ALA A 5 -9.15 2.77 6.76
N PRO A 6 -8.95 3.41 5.59
CA PRO A 6 -7.61 3.74 5.09
C PRO A 6 -6.75 4.52 6.09
N ASP A 7 -7.31 5.48 6.82
CA ASP A 7 -6.58 6.28 7.79
C ASP A 7 -6.19 5.49 9.05
N GLU A 8 -6.97 4.45 9.40
CA GLU A 8 -6.66 3.55 10.51
C GLU A 8 -5.50 2.61 10.14
N VAL A 9 -5.51 2.07 8.91
CA VAL A 9 -4.34 1.35 8.37
C VAL A 9 -3.14 2.30 8.31
N TRP A 10 -3.43 3.54 7.89
CA TRP A 10 -2.61 4.74 7.96
C TRP A 10 -1.66 4.76 9.15
N GLY A 11 -2.28 5.00 10.30
CA GLY A 11 -1.61 5.24 11.58
C GLY A 11 -0.89 4.03 12.18
N ARG A 12 -0.96 2.85 11.55
CA ARG A 12 -0.22 1.64 11.99
C ARG A 12 1.13 1.48 11.29
N LEU A 13 1.39 2.27 10.24
CA LEU A 13 2.60 2.16 9.44
C LEU A 13 3.68 3.14 9.95
N ALA A 14 4.94 2.85 9.61
CA ALA A 14 6.08 3.73 9.86
C ALA A 14 6.65 4.19 8.50
N PRO A 15 6.16 5.31 7.94
CA PRO A 15 6.72 5.87 6.72
C PRO A 15 8.17 6.31 6.93
N ASN A 16 8.97 6.28 5.86
CA ASN A 16 10.31 6.84 5.87
C ASN A 16 10.26 8.40 5.87
N GLU A 17 11.43 9.03 5.83
CA GLU A 17 11.57 10.50 5.82
C GLU A 17 10.87 11.20 4.63
N GLN A 18 10.58 10.47 3.57
CA GLN A 18 9.85 10.96 2.39
C GLN A 18 8.33 10.72 2.49
N GLY A 19 7.85 10.18 3.60
CA GLY A 19 6.44 9.82 3.76
C GLY A 19 6.03 8.59 2.97
N LEU A 20 6.96 7.67 2.65
CA LEU A 20 6.72 6.48 1.84
C LEU A 20 6.85 5.19 2.66
N VAL A 21 6.01 4.21 2.32
CA VAL A 21 6.10 2.82 2.82
C VAL A 21 6.42 1.86 1.67
N PRO A 22 7.21 0.81 1.90
CA PRO A 22 7.40 -0.24 0.91
C PRO A 22 6.14 -1.11 0.81
N ALA A 23 5.71 -1.42 -0.41
CA ALA A 23 4.59 -2.30 -0.70
C ALA A 23 5.08 -3.53 -1.47
N ILE A 24 4.95 -4.72 -0.87
CA ILE A 24 5.24 -5.99 -1.53
C ILE A 24 3.95 -6.53 -2.15
N VAL A 25 3.96 -6.74 -3.45
CA VAL A 25 2.83 -7.31 -4.18
C VAL A 25 3.06 -8.80 -4.32
N GLN A 26 2.08 -9.58 -3.93
CA GLN A 26 2.12 -11.03 -4.04
C GLN A 26 0.92 -11.52 -4.85
N ASP A 27 1.13 -12.61 -5.59
CA ASP A 27 0.02 -13.36 -6.15
C ASP A 27 -0.80 -13.98 -5.01
N ALA A 28 -2.11 -13.72 -4.99
CA ALA A 28 -2.98 -14.10 -3.87
C ALA A 28 -3.20 -15.61 -3.74
N SER A 29 -2.92 -16.40 -4.79
CA SER A 29 -3.13 -17.85 -4.79
C SER A 29 -1.86 -18.62 -4.43
N SER A 30 -0.72 -18.23 -5.00
CA SER A 30 0.57 -18.91 -4.86
C SER A 30 1.48 -18.30 -3.80
N GLY A 31 1.24 -17.06 -3.39
CA GLY A 31 2.13 -16.31 -2.49
C GLY A 31 3.43 -15.84 -3.16
N ALA A 32 3.58 -16.04 -4.47
CA ALA A 32 4.76 -15.58 -5.21
C ALA A 32 4.87 -14.06 -5.13
N VAL A 33 6.07 -13.55 -4.77
CA VAL A 33 6.36 -12.11 -4.81
C VAL A 33 6.45 -11.67 -6.27
N LEU A 34 5.61 -10.73 -6.66
CA LEU A 34 5.53 -10.20 -8.02
C LEU A 34 6.40 -8.95 -8.18
N MET A 35 6.34 -8.04 -7.20
CA MET A 35 7.10 -6.78 -7.24
C MET A 35 7.21 -6.12 -5.86
N LEU A 36 8.15 -5.17 -5.77
CA LEU A 36 8.23 -4.17 -4.71
C LEU A 36 7.91 -2.79 -5.31
N ALA A 37 7.05 -2.03 -4.63
CA ALA A 37 6.71 -0.65 -4.96
C ALA A 37 6.79 0.25 -3.72
N TRP A 38 6.53 1.54 -3.92
CA TRP A 38 6.38 2.53 -2.84
C TRP A 38 4.97 3.09 -2.83
N MET A 39 4.45 3.41 -1.65
CA MET A 39 3.16 4.06 -1.45
C MET A 39 3.31 5.22 -0.47
N ASP A 40 2.69 6.35 -0.78
CA ASP A 40 2.35 7.38 0.20
C ASP A 40 0.93 7.13 0.76
N ALA A 41 0.46 8.02 1.64
CA ALA A 41 -0.86 7.91 2.25
C ALA A 41 -1.99 7.90 1.20
N GLU A 42 -1.85 8.71 0.14
CA GLU A 42 -2.86 8.83 -0.91
C GLU A 42 -2.90 7.59 -1.81
N ALA A 43 -1.74 7.02 -2.18
CA ALA A 43 -1.66 5.79 -2.94
C ALA A 43 -2.30 4.61 -2.19
N LEU A 44 -2.09 4.51 -0.87
CA LEU A 44 -2.78 3.53 -0.03
C LEU A 44 -4.29 3.77 -0.03
N ARG A 45 -4.73 5.01 0.22
CA ARG A 45 -6.15 5.38 0.25
C ARG A 45 -6.85 5.04 -1.06
N ARG A 46 -6.26 5.41 -2.20
CA ARG A 46 -6.76 5.09 -3.54
C ARG A 46 -6.81 3.59 -3.79
N THR A 47 -5.79 2.85 -3.35
CA THR A 47 -5.77 1.40 -3.50
C THR A 47 -6.92 0.74 -2.77
N MET A 48 -7.18 1.16 -1.53
CA MET A 48 -8.28 0.62 -0.73
C MET A 48 -9.65 1.03 -1.25
N SER A 49 -9.81 2.28 -1.71
CA SER A 49 -11.10 2.78 -2.21
C SER A 49 -11.47 2.23 -3.60
N SER A 50 -10.49 2.13 -4.51
CA SER A 50 -10.71 1.68 -5.89
C SER A 50 -10.60 0.17 -6.06
N ARG A 51 -10.00 -0.52 -5.08
CA ARG A 51 -9.57 -1.93 -5.19
C ARG A 51 -8.59 -2.19 -6.34
N GLN A 52 -7.87 -1.17 -6.79
CA GLN A 52 -6.83 -1.26 -7.81
C GLN A 52 -5.52 -0.73 -7.24
N ALA A 53 -4.42 -1.45 -7.46
CA ALA A 53 -3.15 -1.07 -6.88
C ALA A 53 -2.64 0.25 -7.47
N THR A 54 -2.43 1.24 -6.61
CA THR A 54 -1.90 2.56 -6.94
C THR A 54 -0.58 2.75 -6.22
N TYR A 55 0.46 3.20 -6.91
CA TYR A 55 1.80 3.36 -6.33
C TYR A 55 2.32 4.78 -6.52
N TRP A 56 3.28 5.16 -5.68
CA TRP A 56 4.06 6.38 -5.81
C TRP A 56 5.24 6.16 -6.75
N SER A 57 5.36 7.02 -7.78
CA SER A 57 6.56 7.03 -8.63
C SER A 57 7.66 7.89 -8.01
N ARG A 58 8.85 7.33 -7.88
CA ARG A 58 10.04 7.98 -7.28
C ARG A 58 11.13 8.30 -8.31
N SER A 59 10.77 8.34 -9.59
CA SER A 59 11.63 8.67 -10.74
C SER A 59 11.40 10.09 -11.21
#